data_AF-A0A9E4EAT6-F1
#
_entry.id   AF-A0A9E4EAT6-F1
#
_cell.length_a   1.000
_cell.length_b   1.000
_cell.length_c   1.000
_cell.angle_alpha   90.00
_cell.angle_beta   90.00
_cell.angle_gamma   90.00
#
_symmetry.space_group_name_H-M   'P 1'
#
loop_
_entity.id
_entity.type
_entity.pdbx_description
1 polymer ?
#
loop_
_entity_poly.entity_id
_entity_poly.type
_entity_poly.pdbx_seq_one_letter_code
_entity_poly.pdbx_strand_id
1 'polypeptide(L)'
;MRPYLYGAYELPEFLTNVFGALEIERHEQSDRRAAHVEMKIGDSVVVVEAGEIPAEHDTTEASVYVYVEDVDDVYKKAIAAGAESI
;
A
#
# COMPACT_ATOMS: atom_id res chain seq x y z
N MET A 1 -0.94 16.49 0.60
CA MET A 1 -0.24 15.85 -0.55
C MET A 1 -0.60 14.38 -0.50
N ARG A 2 -1.01 13.75 -1.62
CA ARG A 2 -1.28 12.31 -1.68
C ARG A 2 -0.04 11.63 -2.27
N PRO A 3 0.77 10.92 -1.46
CA PRO A 3 1.95 10.24 -2.00
C PRO A 3 1.53 9.09 -2.91
N TYR A 4 2.31 8.85 -3.96
CA TYR A 4 2.15 7.70 -4.86
C TYR A 4 3.19 6.66 -4.47
N LEU A 5 2.72 5.44 -4.18
CA LEU A 5 3.54 4.28 -3.87
C LEU A 5 3.34 3.25 -4.96
N TYR A 6 4.44 2.76 -5.50
CA TYR A 6 4.43 1.65 -6.46
C TYR A 6 4.77 0.36 -5.73
N GLY A 7 4.07 -0.73 -6.04
CA GLY A 7 4.31 -2.00 -5.35
C GLY A 7 3.66 -3.20 -6.02
N ALA A 8 3.79 -4.35 -5.36
CA ALA A 8 3.13 -5.58 -5.78
C ALA A 8 1.59 -5.42 -5.80
N TYR A 9 0.93 -6.27 -6.59
CA TYR A 9 -0.53 -6.18 -6.79
C TYR A 9 -1.32 -6.35 -5.48
N GLU A 10 -0.74 -7.06 -4.50
CA GLU A 10 -1.30 -7.38 -3.19
C GLU A 10 -1.07 -6.30 -2.12
N LEU A 11 -0.38 -5.21 -2.48
CA LEU A 11 -0.06 -4.13 -1.53
C LEU A 11 -1.32 -3.49 -0.90
N PRO A 12 -2.41 -3.21 -1.63
CA PRO A 12 -3.64 -2.68 -1.03
C PRO A 12 -4.23 -3.60 0.06
N GLU A 13 -4.23 -4.91 -0.17
CA GLU A 13 -4.69 -5.92 0.78
C GLU A 13 -3.79 -5.98 2.01
N PHE A 14 -2.47 -5.88 1.83
CA PHE A 14 -1.52 -5.76 2.93
C PHE A 14 -1.82 -4.52 3.79
N LEU A 15 -2.01 -3.35 3.16
CA LEU A 15 -2.31 -2.10 3.88
C LEU A 15 -3.63 -2.21 4.67
N THR A 16 -4.63 -2.87 4.08
CA THR A 16 -5.92 -3.13 4.74
C THR A 16 -5.73 -4.01 5.97
N ASN A 17 -5.04 -5.15 5.83
CA ASN A 17 -4.91 -6.14 6.89
C ASN A 17 -3.99 -5.71 8.03
N VAL A 18 -2.94 -4.93 7.72
CA VAL A 18 -1.90 -4.55 8.68
C VAL A 18 -2.19 -3.20 9.31
N PHE A 19 -2.57 -2.20 8.52
CA PHE A 19 -2.77 -0.83 8.99
C PHE A 19 -4.26 -0.43 9.10
N GLY A 20 -5.19 -1.34 8.80
CA GLY A 20 -6.61 -1.02 8.80
C GLY A 20 -6.99 -0.02 7.70
N ALA A 21 -6.23 0.00 6.60
CA ALA A 21 -6.49 0.92 5.51
C ALA A 21 -7.88 0.70 4.90
N LEU A 22 -8.53 1.78 4.50
CA LEU A 22 -9.83 1.75 3.83
C LEU A 22 -9.65 2.14 2.37
N GLU A 23 -10.09 1.28 1.47
CA GLU A 23 -10.17 1.61 0.05
C GLU A 23 -11.23 2.70 -0.17
N ILE A 24 -10.81 3.80 -0.80
CA ILE A 24 -11.69 4.91 -1.20
C ILE A 24 -12.13 4.72 -2.64
N GLU A 25 -11.19 4.38 -3.51
CA GLU A 25 -11.37 4.28 -4.95
C GLU A 25 -10.40 3.26 -5.55
N ARG A 26 -10.85 2.54 -6.57
CA ARG A 26 -10.06 1.57 -7.31
C ARG A 26 -10.36 1.65 -8.80
N HIS A 27 -9.30 1.82 -9.58
CA HIS A 27 -9.31 1.69 -11.03
C HIS A 27 -8.42 0.52 -11.41
N GLU A 28 -9.03 -0.57 -11.88
CA GLU A 28 -8.31 -1.76 -12.33
C GLU A 28 -8.78 -2.16 -13.73
N GLN A 29 -7.83 -2.66 -14.52
CA GLN A 29 -8.13 -3.22 -15.84
C GLN A 29 -8.70 -4.64 -15.68
N SER A 30 -9.51 -5.07 -16.65
CA SER A 30 -10.17 -6.38 -16.61
C SER A 30 -9.21 -7.58 -16.61
N ASP A 31 -7.96 -7.36 -17.03
CA ASP A 31 -6.89 -8.36 -17.01
C ASP A 31 -6.16 -8.44 -15.66
N ARG A 32 -6.49 -7.57 -14.70
CA ARG A 32 -5.94 -7.52 -13.33
C ARG A 32 -4.41 -7.50 -13.27
N ARG A 33 -3.75 -6.92 -14.27
CA ARG A 33 -2.28 -6.77 -14.28
C ARG A 33 -1.80 -5.56 -13.49
N ALA A 34 -2.62 -4.53 -13.39
CA ALA A 34 -2.32 -3.33 -12.62
C ALA A 34 -3.60 -2.73 -12.02
N ALA A 35 -3.43 -2.02 -10.89
CA ALA A 35 -4.51 -1.28 -10.24
C ALA A 35 -3.99 0.04 -9.65
N HIS A 36 -4.76 1.10 -9.87
CA HIS A 36 -4.63 2.37 -9.16
C HIS A 36 -5.64 2.39 -8.02
N VAL A 37 -5.17 2.49 -6.78
CA VAL A 37 -6.02 2.39 -5.59
C VAL A 37 -5.73 3.55 -4.62
N GLU A 38 -6.76 4.32 -4.28
CA GLU A 38 -6.66 5.31 -3.21
C GLU A 38 -7.01 4.65 -1.88
N MET A 39 -6.04 4.62 -0.96
CA MET A 39 -6.14 3.97 0.34
C MET A 39 -6.04 5.00 1.47
N LYS A 40 -7.02 5.02 2.37
CA LYS A 40 -7.03 5.85 3.56
C LYS A 40 -6.46 5.11 4.75
N ILE A 41 -5.46 5.68 5.42
CA ILE A 41 -4.90 5.17 6.67
C ILE A 41 -5.05 6.28 7.71
N GLY A 42 -5.88 6.05 8.74
CA GLY A 42 -6.22 7.09 9.71
C GLY A 42 -6.89 8.29 9.04
N ASP A 43 -6.22 9.44 9.02
CA ASP A 43 -6.67 10.69 8.39
C ASP A 43 -5.99 11.00 7.05
N SER A 44 -5.04 10.16 6.64
CA SER A 44 -4.19 10.37 5.48
C SER A 44 -4.59 9.46 4.32
N VAL A 45 -4.38 9.93 3.09
CA VAL A 45 -4.65 9.16 1.86
C VAL A 45 -3.35 8.93 1.12
N VAL A 46 -3.08 7.67 0.77
CA VAL A 46 -1.98 7.25 -0.10
C VAL A 46 -2.58 6.70 -1.39
N VAL A 47 -1.90 6.94 -2.50
CA VAL A 47 -2.23 6.31 -3.78
C VAL A 47 -1.28 5.15 -3.98
N VAL A 48 -1.83 3.99 -4.30
CA VAL A 48 -1.07 2.77 -4.61
C VAL A 48 -1.25 2.43 -6.08
N GLU A 49 -0.14 2.41 -6.81
CA GLU A 49 -0.04 1.86 -8.16
C GLU A 49 0.51 0.43 -8.03
N ALA A 50 -0.39 -0.55 -8.02
CA ALA A 50 -0.10 -1.94 -7.70
C ALA A 50 0.02 -2.80 -8.98
N GLY A 51 1.02 -3.68 -9.04
CA GLY A 51 1.19 -4.63 -10.15
C GLY A 51 2.19 -4.16 -11.21
N GLU A 52 1.83 -4.27 -12.49
CA GLU A 52 2.68 -3.84 -13.60
C GLU A 52 2.88 -2.32 -13.60
N ILE A 53 4.09 -1.88 -13.28
CA ILE A 53 4.49 -0.47 -13.29
C ILE A 53 4.90 -0.09 -14.73
N PRO A 54 4.34 0.97 -15.34
CA PRO A 54 4.76 1.42 -16.65
C PRO A 54 6.25 1.79 -16.66
N ALA A 55 6.99 1.32 -17.68
CA ALA A 55 8.45 1.49 -17.78
C ALA A 55 8.91 2.96 -17.89
N GLU A 56 7.98 3.89 -18.14
CA GLU A 56 8.21 5.33 -18.20
C GLU A 56 8.22 6.02 -16.83
N HIS A 57 7.83 5.33 -15.76
CA HIS A 57 7.92 5.86 -14.41
C HIS A 57 9.28 5.52 -13.78
N ASP A 58 10.07 6.55 -13.51
CA ASP A 58 11.31 6.42 -12.74
C ASP A 58 10.95 6.35 -11.26
N THR A 59 10.89 5.13 -10.72
CA THR A 59 10.55 4.91 -9.30
C THR A 59 11.81 5.03 -8.45
N THR A 60 11.71 5.82 -7.38
CA THR A 60 12.76 5.89 -6.36
C THR A 60 12.33 5.05 -5.18
N GLU A 61 13.27 4.31 -4.59
CA GLU A 61 13.03 3.62 -3.33
C GLU A 61 12.58 4.62 -2.27
N ALA A 62 11.46 4.31 -1.60
CA ALA A 62 10.82 5.20 -0.66
C ALA A 62 10.53 4.47 0.65
N SER A 63 10.51 5.23 1.74
CA SER A 63 10.03 4.76 3.04
C SER A 63 8.85 5.63 3.47
N VAL A 64 7.83 4.98 4.02
CA VAL A 64 6.63 5.66 4.55
C VAL A 64 6.55 5.39 6.04
N TYR A 65 6.33 6.44 6.81
CA TYR A 65 6.10 6.34 8.25
C TYR A 65 4.59 6.37 8.50
N VAL A 66 4.08 5.35 9.19
CA VAL A 66 2.66 5.22 9.54
C VAL A 66 2.54 5.30 11.05
N TYR A 67 1.73 6.23 11.54
CA TYR A 67 1.41 6.33 12.96
C TYR A 67 0.29 5.34 13.28
N VAL A 68 0.50 4.52 14.31
CA VAL A 68 -0.43 3.49 14.76
C VAL A 68 -0.59 3.57 16.27
N GLU A 69 -1.75 3.11 16.76
CA GLU A 69 -2.06 3.13 18.19
C GLU A 69 -1.24 2.09 18.96
N ASP A 70 -1.07 0.89 18.40
CA ASP A 70 -0.28 -0.20 18.99
C ASP A 70 0.76 -0.70 17.96
N VAL A 71 2.02 -0.34 18.18
CA VAL A 71 3.14 -0.72 17.31
C VAL A 71 3.43 -2.22 17.39
N ASP A 72 3.31 -2.83 18.56
CA ASP A 72 3.64 -4.24 18.75
C ASP A 72 2.63 -5.15 18.04
N ASP A 73 1.34 -4.80 18.09
CA ASP A 73 0.28 -5.51 17.37
C ASP A 73 0.45 -5.37 15.85
N VAL A 74 0.66 -4.16 15.36
CA VAL A 74 0.86 -3.90 13.92
C VAL A 74 2.11 -4.59 13.40
N TYR A 75 3.22 -4.57 14.15
CA TYR A 75 4.44 -5.26 13.78
C TYR A 75 4.20 -6.78 13.63
N LYS A 76 3.53 -7.42 14.61
CA LYS A 76 3.20 -8.85 14.53
C LYS A 76 2.32 -9.17 13.32
N LYS A 77 1.31 -8.33 13.03
CA LYS A 77 0.45 -8.47 11.85
C LYS A 77 1.25 -8.35 10.56
N ALA A 78 2.16 -7.38 10.47
CA ALA A 78 3.00 -7.17 9.29
C ALA A 78 3.89 -8.39 9.00
N ILE A 79 4.59 -8.90 10.03
CA ILE A 79 5.44 -10.09 9.89
C ILE A 79 4.59 -11.31 9.50
N ALA A 80 3.42 -11.50 10.12
CA ALA A 80 2.51 -12.60 9.77
C ALA A 80 1.95 -12.49 8.34
N ALA A 81 1.84 -11.27 7.80
CA ALA A 81 1.44 -10.99 6.43
C ALA A 81 2.59 -11.06 5.41
N GLY A 82 3.81 -11.45 5.85
CA GLY A 82 4.96 -11.66 4.98
C GLY A 82 5.92 -10.48 4.87
N ALA A 83 5.79 -9.44 5.70
CA ALA A 83 6.79 -8.38 5.76
C ALA A 83 8.10 -8.86 6.37
N GLU A 84 9.21 -8.25 5.97
CA GLU A 84 10.54 -8.44 6.54
C GLU A 84 10.93 -7.26 7.43
N SER A 85 11.65 -7.54 8.52
CA SER A 85 12.24 -6.53 9.37
C SER A 85 13.63 -6.18 8.83
N ILE A 86 13.79 -4.97 8.30
CA ILE A 86 15.04 -4.45 7.70
C ILE A 86 15.86 -3.70 8.76
#